data_AF-A0A820KX22-F1
#
_entry.id   AF-A0A820KX22-F1
#
_cell.length_a   1.000
_cell.length_b   1.000
_cell.length_c   1.000
_cell.angle_alpha   90.00
_cell.angle_beta   90.00
_cell.angle_gamma   90.00
#
_symmetry.space_group_name_H-M   'P 1'
#
loop_
_entity.id
_entity.type
_entity.pdbx_description
1 polymer ?
#
loop_
_entity_poly.entity_id
_entity_poly.type
_entity_poly.pdbx_seq_one_letter_code
_entity_poly.pdbx_strand_id
1 'polypeptide(L)'
;MNLTLQRVQLLKTRVKFRQIPDEDPHIDFLNQDVTIPNVETTYWCTRFKLPSNIVEKPHHIIRFDGVISPQSNGIVHHMELFHCDVSSDIDIPEYNGVCTSEQKPMGLTPCRRVIGATNFTYPDEAGGLIGEPRKSSYVILEVHFN
;
A
#
# COMPACT_ATOMS: atom_id res chain seq x y z
N MET A 1 17.72 -25.46 -29.16
CA MET A 1 18.14 -24.24 -28.46
C MET A 1 16.92 -23.72 -27.70
N ASN A 2 16.97 -23.64 -26.38
CA ASN A 2 15.89 -23.03 -25.61
C ASN A 2 16.09 -21.50 -25.66
N LEU A 3 15.16 -20.80 -26.31
CA LEU A 3 15.10 -19.35 -26.29
C LEU A 3 14.58 -18.92 -24.91
N THR A 4 15.45 -18.32 -24.10
CA THR A 4 15.07 -17.67 -22.85
C THR A 4 14.86 -16.18 -23.09
N LEU A 5 13.69 -15.68 -22.68
CA LEU A 5 13.39 -14.25 -22.72
C LEU A 5 13.93 -13.59 -21.45
N GLN A 6 14.65 -12.48 -21.60
CA GLN A 6 15.15 -11.68 -20.48
C GLN A 6 14.46 -10.32 -20.48
N ARG A 7 13.93 -9.92 -19.31
CA ARG A 7 13.37 -8.58 -19.11
C ARG A 7 14.51 -7.56 -19.02
N VAL A 8 14.38 -6.44 -19.72
CA VAL A 8 15.36 -5.35 -19.72
C VAL A 8 14.65 -4.00 -19.60
N GLN A 9 15.32 -3.03 -18.99
CA GLN A 9 14.91 -1.62 -19.03
C GLN A 9 15.74 -0.91 -20.10
N LEU A 10 15.12 -0.55 -21.23
CA LEU A 10 15.84 0.03 -22.37
C LEU A 10 16.30 1.48 -22.12
N LEU A 11 15.45 2.31 -21.50
CA LEU A 11 15.76 3.69 -21.15
C LEU A 11 15.66 3.88 -19.64
N LYS A 12 16.76 4.32 -19.03
CA LYS A 12 16.79 4.76 -17.63
C LYS A 12 16.77 6.28 -17.56
N THR A 13 16.08 6.80 -16.55
CA THR A 13 16.24 8.22 -16.19
C THR A 13 17.71 8.49 -15.85
N ARG A 14 18.20 9.67 -16.26
CA ARG A 14 19.53 10.15 -15.88
C ARG A 14 19.53 10.82 -14.51
N VAL A 15 18.35 11.08 -13.95
CA VAL A 15 18.18 11.64 -12.61
C VAL A 15 18.50 10.55 -11.60
N LYS A 16 19.46 10.83 -10.72
CA LYS A 16 19.70 9.99 -9.55
C LYS A 16 18.72 10.41 -8.47
N PHE A 17 17.76 9.56 -8.16
CA PHE A 17 16.95 9.74 -6.97
C PHE A 17 17.81 9.52 -5.72
N ARG A 18 17.51 10.28 -4.66
CA ARG A 18 18.10 10.06 -3.35
C ARG A 18 17.92 8.60 -2.95
N GLN A 19 19.01 7.97 -2.55
CA GLN A 19 18.94 6.65 -1.93
C GLN A 19 18.55 6.86 -0.48
N ILE A 20 17.44 6.24 -0.08
CA ILE A 20 16.96 6.23 1.30
C ILE A 20 17.30 4.85 1.84
N PRO A 21 18.15 4.69 2.87
CA PRO A 21 18.44 3.39 3.46
C PRO A 21 17.17 2.70 3.98
N ASP A 22 17.13 1.36 3.98
CA ASP A 22 15.98 0.61 4.50
C ASP A 22 15.93 0.67 6.04
N GLU A 23 17.05 1.02 6.69
CA GLU A 23 17.15 1.24 8.15
C GLU A 23 16.55 2.58 8.60
N ASP A 24 16.23 3.48 7.68
CA ASP A 24 15.54 4.72 8.01
C ASP A 24 14.14 4.40 8.59
N PRO A 25 13.61 5.24 9.50
CA PRO A 25 12.31 5.00 10.10
C PRO A 25 11.20 4.85 9.05
N HIS A 26 10.56 3.67 9.05
CA HIS A 26 9.48 3.31 8.14
C HIS A 26 8.29 2.71 8.89
N ILE A 27 7.20 2.47 8.17
CA ILE A 27 5.97 1.88 8.70
C ILE A 27 5.57 0.75 7.77
N ASP A 28 5.42 -0.43 8.35
CA ASP A 28 4.98 -1.61 7.63
C ASP A 28 3.47 -1.83 7.81
N PHE A 29 2.77 -1.97 6.69
CA PHE A 29 1.39 -2.45 6.65
C PHE A 29 1.42 -3.88 6.13
N LEU A 30 1.38 -4.86 7.04
CA LEU A 30 1.51 -6.27 6.70
C LEU A 30 0.21 -7.00 6.99
N ASN A 31 -0.26 -7.75 6.00
CA ASN A 31 -1.34 -8.70 6.22
C ASN A 31 -0.87 -9.83 7.14
N GLN A 32 -1.74 -10.25 8.06
CA GLN A 32 -1.51 -11.38 8.96
C GLN A 32 -2.53 -12.48 8.66
N ASP A 33 -2.04 -13.73 8.57
CA ASP A 33 -2.85 -14.95 8.49
C ASP A 33 -3.92 -14.97 7.37
N VAL A 34 -3.56 -14.46 6.18
CA VAL A 34 -4.48 -14.46 5.03
C VAL A 34 -4.56 -15.84 4.39
N THR A 35 -5.76 -16.42 4.38
CA THR A 35 -6.07 -17.60 3.57
C THR A 35 -6.65 -17.15 2.23
N ILE A 36 -5.84 -17.25 1.18
CA ILE A 36 -6.24 -16.85 -0.17
C ILE A 36 -7.27 -17.87 -0.70
N PRO A 37 -8.47 -17.43 -1.14
CA PRO A 37 -9.46 -18.31 -1.74
C PRO A 37 -8.91 -19.02 -3.00
N ASN A 38 -9.31 -20.27 -3.19
CA ASN A 38 -8.92 -21.05 -4.37
C ASN A 38 -9.76 -20.67 -5.61
N VAL A 39 -9.56 -19.46 -6.12
CA VAL A 39 -10.17 -18.90 -7.33
C VAL A 39 -9.10 -18.18 -8.15
N GLU A 40 -9.37 -17.92 -9.44
CA GLU A 40 -8.38 -17.36 -10.38
C GLU A 40 -7.79 -16.00 -9.97
N THR A 41 -8.60 -15.15 -9.33
CA THR A 41 -8.15 -13.83 -8.89
C THR A 41 -8.77 -13.48 -7.55
N THR A 42 -7.93 -13.01 -6.62
CA THR A 42 -8.38 -12.51 -5.31
C THR A 42 -7.83 -11.11 -5.10
N TYR A 43 -8.72 -10.15 -4.84
CA TYR A 43 -8.36 -8.84 -4.29
C TYR A 43 -8.64 -8.89 -2.79
N TRP A 44 -7.61 -8.77 -1.97
CA TRP A 44 -7.69 -8.85 -0.52
C TRP A 44 -7.45 -7.47 0.11
N CYS A 45 -8.40 -7.02 0.92
CA CYS A 45 -8.39 -5.70 1.55
C CYS A 45 -8.25 -5.84 3.06
N THR A 46 -7.28 -5.13 3.63
CA THR A 46 -7.03 -5.10 5.08
C THR A 46 -6.94 -3.66 5.58
N ARG A 47 -7.69 -3.33 6.63
CA ARG A 47 -7.77 -2.00 7.22
C ARG A 47 -6.76 -1.82 8.34
N PHE A 48 -5.86 -0.86 8.16
CA PHE A 48 -4.87 -0.46 9.17
C PHE A 48 -5.16 0.94 9.71
N LYS A 49 -4.57 1.22 10.88
CA LYS A 49 -4.53 2.54 11.47
C LYS A 49 -3.11 3.09 11.41
N LEU A 50 -2.98 4.35 11.03
CA LEU A 50 -1.72 5.08 11.04
C LEU A 50 -1.20 5.19 12.49
N PRO A 51 0.12 5.03 12.71
CA PRO A 51 0.74 5.26 14.01
C PRO A 51 0.49 6.66 14.56
N SER A 52 0.47 6.81 15.89
CA SER A 52 0.18 8.09 16.56
C SER A 52 1.12 9.22 16.11
N ASN A 53 2.41 8.91 15.98
CA ASN A 53 3.43 9.86 15.54
C ASN A 53 3.20 10.39 14.11
N ILE A 54 2.43 9.68 13.26
CA ILE A 54 2.06 10.15 11.92
C ILE A 54 0.84 11.05 11.94
N VAL A 55 -0.12 10.79 12.84
CA VAL A 55 -1.39 11.55 12.88
C VAL A 55 -1.29 12.84 13.70
N GLU A 56 -0.26 12.97 14.53
CA GLU A 56 -0.02 14.17 15.35
C GLU A 56 0.38 15.41 14.53
N LYS A 57 0.95 15.22 13.32
CA LYS A 57 1.33 16.30 12.42
C LYS A 57 1.42 15.82 10.97
N PRO A 58 1.31 16.70 9.97
CA PRO A 58 1.56 16.34 8.57
C PRO A 58 2.97 15.84 8.32
N HIS A 59 3.08 14.85 7.44
CA HIS A 59 4.34 14.29 6.95
C HIS A 59 4.31 14.15 5.42
N HIS A 60 5.50 14.02 4.84
CA HIS A 60 5.68 13.63 3.45
C HIS A 60 6.14 12.18 3.37
N ILE A 61 5.36 11.35 2.66
CA ILE A 61 5.81 10.06 2.13
C ILE A 61 6.84 10.37 1.04
N ILE A 62 8.07 9.94 1.23
CA ILE A 62 9.17 10.16 0.28
C ILE A 62 9.56 8.89 -0.48
N ARG A 63 9.16 7.73 0.04
CA ARG A 63 9.41 6.42 -0.54
C ARG A 63 8.34 5.44 -0.06
N PHE A 64 8.00 4.48 -0.91
CA PHE A 64 7.24 3.29 -0.53
C PHE A 64 7.78 2.10 -1.30
N ASP A 65 7.73 0.92 -0.68
CA ASP A 65 8.24 -0.34 -1.22
C ASP A 65 7.26 -1.48 -0.93
N GLY A 66 7.28 -2.50 -1.78
CA GLY A 66 6.56 -3.74 -1.52
C GLY A 66 7.35 -4.67 -0.60
N VAL A 67 6.70 -5.15 0.46
CA VAL A 67 7.21 -6.22 1.33
C VAL A 67 6.46 -7.50 1.02
N ILE A 68 7.13 -8.47 0.39
CA ILE A 68 6.54 -9.75 -0.03
C ILE A 68 7.23 -10.88 0.74
N SER A 69 6.43 -11.72 1.41
CA SER A 69 6.98 -12.87 2.14
C SER A 69 7.40 -13.98 1.19
N PRO A 70 8.33 -14.87 1.57
CA PRO A 70 8.70 -16.02 0.76
C PRO A 70 7.49 -16.92 0.40
N GLN A 71 6.49 -16.98 1.28
CA GLN A 71 5.28 -17.79 1.10
C GLN A 71 4.32 -17.22 0.05
N SER A 72 4.28 -15.90 -0.11
CA SER A 72 3.43 -15.23 -1.11
C SER A 72 4.21 -14.80 -2.36
N ASN A 73 5.49 -15.15 -2.44
CA ASN A 73 6.32 -14.86 -3.60
C ASN A 73 5.80 -15.59 -4.85
N GLY A 74 5.61 -14.83 -5.93
CA GLY A 74 5.11 -15.35 -7.21
C GLY A 74 3.59 -15.41 -7.35
N ILE A 75 2.82 -15.23 -6.26
CA ILE A 75 1.35 -15.14 -6.31
C ILE A 75 0.81 -13.72 -6.09
N VAL A 76 1.59 -12.84 -5.46
CA VAL A 76 1.27 -11.40 -5.41
C VAL A 76 1.48 -10.79 -6.79
N HIS A 77 0.41 -10.29 -7.40
CA HIS A 77 0.43 -9.63 -8.71
C HIS A 77 0.68 -8.11 -8.58
N HIS A 78 -0.02 -7.44 -7.67
CA HIS A 78 0.26 -6.06 -7.26
C HIS A 78 -0.25 -5.77 -5.85
N MET A 79 0.16 -4.63 -5.31
CA MET A 79 -0.28 -4.10 -4.02
C MET A 79 -0.54 -2.60 -4.14
N GLU A 80 -1.56 -2.10 -3.46
CA GLU A 80 -1.90 -0.68 -3.37
C GLU A 80 -2.30 -0.32 -1.94
N LEU A 81 -1.85 0.85 -1.47
CA LEU A 81 -2.23 1.41 -0.18
C LEU A 81 -3.11 2.63 -0.42
N PHE A 82 -4.33 2.60 0.13
CA PHE A 82 -5.32 3.66 0.00
C PHE A 82 -5.54 4.38 1.32
N HIS A 83 -5.59 5.70 1.29
CA HIS A 83 -6.05 6.51 2.41
C HIS A 83 -7.59 6.63 2.40
N CYS A 84 -8.21 6.50 3.57
CA CYS A 84 -9.62 6.79 3.79
C CYS A 84 -9.83 8.30 3.89
N ASP A 85 -10.26 8.94 2.80
CA ASP A 85 -10.41 10.40 2.75
C ASP A 85 -11.73 10.89 3.38
N VAL A 86 -11.83 10.72 4.69
CA VAL A 86 -12.95 11.17 5.52
C VAL A 86 -12.45 12.00 6.69
N SER A 87 -13.38 12.66 7.39
CA SER A 87 -13.09 13.42 8.60
C SER A 87 -12.63 12.51 9.74
N SER A 88 -11.79 13.02 10.63
CA SER A 88 -11.16 12.26 11.72
C SER A 88 -12.14 11.73 12.78
N ASP A 89 -13.35 12.28 12.85
CA ASP A 89 -14.45 11.83 13.72
C ASP A 89 -15.20 10.62 13.16
N ILE A 90 -14.95 10.25 11.90
CA ILE A 90 -15.53 9.05 11.29
C ILE A 90 -14.66 7.84 11.62
N ASP A 91 -15.24 6.90 12.36
CA ASP A 91 -14.61 5.61 12.60
C ASP A 91 -14.81 4.67 11.42
N ILE A 92 -13.73 4.02 10.97
CA ILE A 92 -13.76 3.06 9.87
C ILE A 92 -13.71 1.65 10.46
N PRO A 93 -14.76 0.83 10.26
CA PRO A 93 -14.83 -0.52 10.82
C PRO A 93 -13.64 -1.36 10.41
N GLU A 94 -13.17 -2.22 11.32
CA GLU A 94 -12.14 -3.18 11.01
C GLU A 94 -12.54 -4.07 9.83
N TYR A 95 -11.56 -4.42 9.00
CA TYR A 95 -11.79 -5.23 7.83
C TYR A 95 -10.54 -5.98 7.43
N ASN A 96 -10.71 -7.27 7.11
CA ASN A 96 -9.67 -8.15 6.61
C ASN A 96 -10.35 -9.25 5.78
N GLY A 97 -10.38 -9.09 4.45
CA GLY A 97 -11.15 -9.99 3.59
C GLY A 97 -11.17 -9.59 2.13
N VAL A 98 -11.94 -10.32 1.33
CA VAL A 98 -12.09 -10.08 -0.12
C VAL A 98 -12.72 -8.70 -0.38
N CYS A 99 -12.04 -7.84 -1.13
CA CYS A 99 -12.43 -6.43 -1.37
C CYS A 99 -13.84 -6.24 -1.96
N THR A 100 -14.36 -7.26 -2.65
CA THR A 100 -15.69 -7.27 -3.30
C THR A 100 -16.75 -8.04 -2.51
N SER A 101 -16.42 -8.55 -1.31
CA SER A 101 -17.37 -9.27 -0.47
C SER A 101 -18.58 -8.41 -0.12
N GLU A 102 -19.77 -9.00 -0.16
CA GLU A 102 -21.02 -8.37 0.31
C GLU A 102 -20.96 -8.02 1.81
N GLN A 103 -20.09 -8.71 2.56
CA GLN A 103 -19.85 -8.44 3.98
C GLN A 103 -18.96 -7.22 4.21
N LYS A 104 -18.40 -6.61 3.15
CA LYS A 104 -17.57 -5.42 3.28
C LYS A 104 -18.39 -4.24 3.81
N PRO A 105 -17.99 -3.63 4.94
CA PRO A 105 -18.66 -2.45 5.47
C PRO A 105 -18.73 -1.30 4.45
N MET A 106 -19.89 -0.66 4.32
CA MET A 106 -20.04 0.55 3.48
C MET A 106 -19.07 1.67 3.88
N GLY A 107 -18.65 1.71 5.15
CA GLY A 107 -17.68 2.68 5.67
C GLY A 107 -16.33 2.68 4.97
N LEU A 108 -15.98 1.63 4.22
CA LEU A 108 -14.72 1.53 3.47
C LEU A 108 -14.79 2.20 2.08
N THR A 109 -15.99 2.54 1.60
CA THR A 109 -16.22 3.19 0.29
C THR A 109 -15.35 4.44 0.06
N PRO A 110 -15.08 5.30 1.07
CA PRO A 110 -14.23 6.49 0.91
C PRO A 110 -12.72 6.22 0.81
N CYS A 111 -12.27 4.98 1.03
CA CYS A 111 -10.85 4.61 0.98
C CYS A 111 -10.42 4.37 -0.48
N ARG A 112 -10.22 5.46 -1.23
CA ARG A 112 -9.92 5.44 -2.67
C ARG A 112 -8.68 6.24 -3.08
N ARG A 113 -8.11 7.03 -2.17
CA ARG A 113 -6.92 7.84 -2.49
C ARG A 113 -5.68 6.97 -2.39
N VAL A 114 -5.10 6.58 -3.52
CA VAL A 114 -3.82 5.84 -3.54
C VAL A 114 -2.71 6.70 -2.94
N ILE A 115 -1.99 6.15 -1.97
CA ILE A 115 -0.82 6.78 -1.32
C ILE A 115 0.44 5.92 -1.42
N GLY A 116 0.33 4.70 -1.94
CA GLY A 116 1.44 3.81 -2.25
C GLY A 116 0.99 2.70 -3.20
N ALA A 117 1.90 2.20 -4.03
CA ALA A 117 1.65 1.11 -4.96
C ALA A 117 2.92 0.25 -5.15
N THR A 118 3.64 0.44 -6.26
CA THR A 118 4.94 -0.21 -6.53
C THR A 118 6.12 0.62 -6.03
N ASN A 119 7.28 0.01 -5.79
CA ASN A 119 8.48 0.70 -5.31
C ASN A 119 8.75 2.02 -6.04
N PHE A 120 8.73 3.11 -5.28
CA PHE A 120 8.87 4.45 -5.82
C PHE A 120 9.55 5.36 -4.79
N THR A 121 10.37 6.27 -5.29
CA THR A 121 11.00 7.33 -4.50
C THR A 121 10.64 8.68 -5.12
N TYR A 122 10.10 9.58 -4.31
CA TYR A 122 9.81 10.94 -4.73
C TYR A 122 11.12 11.71 -5.04
N PRO A 123 11.08 12.72 -5.92
CA PRO A 123 12.20 13.65 -6.08
C PRO A 123 12.40 14.48 -4.80
N ASP A 124 13.60 15.05 -4.62
CA ASP A 124 14.00 15.77 -3.41
C ASP A 124 13.09 16.97 -3.07
N GLU A 125 12.43 17.54 -4.07
CA GLU A 125 11.56 18.71 -3.93
C GLU A 125 10.10 18.36 -3.59
N ALA A 126 9.72 17.08 -3.53
CA ALA A 126 8.33 16.66 -3.36
C ALA A 126 8.15 15.46 -2.42
N GLY A 127 6.90 15.23 -2.03
CA GLY A 127 6.48 14.06 -1.27
C GLY A 127 4.96 13.94 -1.22
N GLY A 128 4.46 12.74 -0.91
CA GLY A 128 3.04 12.48 -0.75
C GLY A 128 2.54 12.91 0.62
N LEU A 129 1.50 13.73 0.70
CA LEU A 129 0.96 14.20 1.97
C LEU A 129 0.22 13.08 2.75
N ILE A 130 0.54 12.97 4.05
CA ILE A 130 -0.13 12.09 5.02
C ILE A 130 -0.17 12.74 6.41
N GLY A 131 -1.08 12.32 7.29
CA GLY A 131 -1.17 12.85 8.66
C GLY A 131 -1.82 14.23 8.74
N GLU A 132 -2.69 14.55 7.78
CA GLU A 132 -3.37 15.83 7.72
C GLU A 132 -4.29 16.04 8.95
N PRO A 133 -4.34 17.25 9.55
CA PRO A 133 -5.23 17.51 10.66
C PRO A 133 -6.68 17.30 10.22
N ARG A 134 -7.48 16.70 11.10
CA ARG A 134 -8.91 16.43 10.88
C ARG A 134 -9.23 15.44 9.76
N LYS A 135 -8.22 14.73 9.22
CA LYS A 135 -8.42 13.60 8.32
C LYS A 135 -8.34 12.28 9.08
N SER A 136 -8.98 11.27 8.52
CA SER A 136 -8.96 9.91 9.04
C SER A 136 -7.54 9.39 9.25
N SER A 137 -7.37 8.52 10.24
CA SER A 137 -6.11 7.80 10.47
C SER A 137 -6.12 6.41 9.83
N TYR A 138 -7.07 6.11 8.95
CA TYR A 138 -7.26 4.78 8.41
C TYR A 138 -6.75 4.66 6.97
N VAL A 139 -6.12 3.52 6.71
CA VAL A 139 -5.67 3.12 5.38
C VAL A 139 -6.12 1.70 5.06
N ILE A 140 -6.24 1.38 3.78
CA ILE A 140 -6.54 0.05 3.27
C ILE A 140 -5.37 -0.42 2.42
N LEU A 141 -4.80 -1.57 2.79
CA LEU A 141 -3.92 -2.31 1.91
C LEU A 141 -4.78 -3.23 1.05
N GLU A 142 -4.71 -3.07 -0.26
CA GLU A 142 -5.26 -3.99 -1.24
C GLU A 142 -4.12 -4.80 -1.84
N VAL A 143 -4.26 -6.14 -1.83
CA VAL A 143 -3.32 -7.06 -2.47
C VAL A 143 -4.06 -7.91 -3.47
N HIS A 144 -3.61 -7.87 -4.73
CA HIS A 144 -4.13 -8.73 -5.78
C HIS A 144 -3.28 -10.00 -5.88
N PHE A 145 -3.88 -11.15 -5.59
CA PHE A 145 -3.32 -12.48 -5.78
C PHE A 145 -3.85 -13.16 -7.06
N ASN A 146 -2.98 -13.90 -7.74
CA ASN A 146 -3.26 -14.78 -8.87
C ASN A 146 -2.90 -16.23 -8.57
#